data_AF-A0A6A5WSZ1-F1
#
_entry.id   AF-A0A6A5WSZ1-F1
#
_cell.length_a   1.000
_cell.length_b   1.000
_cell.length_c   1.000
_cell.angle_alpha   90.00
_cell.angle_beta   90.00
_cell.angle_gamma   90.00
#
_symmetry.space_group_name_H-M   'P 1'
#
loop_
_entity.id
_entity.type
_entity.pdbx_description
1 polymer ?
#
loop_
_entity_poly.entity_id
_entity_poly.type
_entity_poly.pdbx_seq_one_letter_code
_entity_poly.pdbx_strand_id
1 'polypeptide(L)'
;MLNLLDGLYSLSDRAANFDVLDWIDPLIGSNGGGNVFAGATLPYGLAKVSADGSRVTGFSAMHDSGTGGNPSLGNFPIFPQLYPGNDLNGCKFPIGVRAMNYKKDSIKATPGYLGIILENGNDASTNPPILLDLTHLWASRQNGRMQGSGIFLPSFGAGSYVLHYCLDIAGATIADSGVWVNDRAGTEPKELYITRNAEKEIPGPGFDFDFDRLVHFAREAWKKKVAPISIDFWSAIYRTTISPQDYTDENPDWNSDEPYFDSFYCLWDMWRVQPPFLTITDPLTQSRIVQSLLDIYKHRGWLPDCIDWNLPYDAENELLEWGIEGRSGLTSWKRFKYIPYLDFNPRGFGTSSCSISRTLECAYNDFSLATLAKGLGKDTYTKYLSRAGNWQKLFKSDQKSIIIGSDSSFTDFFQPKYLNAAGNICSLFPMIFVRLISLLGGPDTFLRQLDFFHTSELADIGNEPVFLTVYMPHYAGPPGLSAKRVYDCIPSHFNSSQNSLPGNDGSGAMVSFLPFACTGLFPNPGWNVYFIIPPFFEAEYRRIHIHNTTLNGARYERNWIGHEFLTEGWMLELWLGEEGSD
;
A
#
# COMPACT_ATOMS: atom_id res chain seq x y z
N MET A 1 0.51 -24.24 26.29
CA MET A 1 1.29 -24.80 25.17
C MET A 1 0.64 -24.24 23.92
N LEU A 2 1.15 -23.10 23.44
CA LEU A 2 0.72 -22.49 22.18
C LEU A 2 1.78 -22.91 21.18
N ASN A 3 1.50 -23.97 20.44
CA ASN A 3 2.33 -24.37 19.34
C ASN A 3 2.03 -23.36 18.22
N LEU A 4 3.01 -22.59 17.73
CA LEU A 4 2.77 -21.64 16.63
C LEU A 4 2.22 -22.34 15.37
N LEU A 5 2.34 -23.68 15.31
CA LEU A 5 1.76 -24.55 14.29
C LEU A 5 0.50 -25.32 14.73
N ASP A 6 0.11 -25.39 16.01
CA ASP A 6 -1.19 -25.97 16.44
C ASP A 6 -2.25 -24.88 16.69
N GLY A 7 -1.84 -23.61 16.83
CA GLY A 7 -2.73 -22.47 16.58
C GLY A 7 -3.14 -22.39 15.10
N LEU A 8 -2.40 -23.06 14.22
CA LEU A 8 -2.86 -23.45 12.89
C LEU A 8 -3.66 -24.75 13.05
N TYR A 9 -4.93 -24.64 13.42
CA TYR A 9 -5.83 -25.78 13.29
C TYR A 9 -5.73 -26.31 11.85
N SER A 10 -5.17 -27.51 11.74
CA SER A 10 -5.64 -28.58 10.86
C SER A 10 -6.73 -28.11 9.90
N LEU A 11 -6.35 -27.85 8.64
CA LEU A 11 -7.29 -27.70 7.52
C LEU A 11 -8.25 -28.89 7.38
N SER A 12 -8.04 -30.00 8.12
CA SER A 12 -8.91 -31.17 8.07
C SER A 12 -10.17 -31.10 8.94
N ASP A 13 -10.32 -30.08 9.81
CA ASP A 13 -11.49 -29.93 10.70
C ASP A 13 -12.37 -28.69 10.44
N ARG A 14 -12.16 -27.92 9.36
CA ARG A 14 -13.14 -26.89 8.98
C ARG A 14 -14.42 -27.59 8.52
N ALA A 15 -15.55 -27.25 9.15
CA ALA A 15 -16.86 -27.77 8.80
C ALA A 15 -17.08 -27.72 7.28
N ALA A 16 -17.84 -28.67 6.73
CA ALA A 16 -18.09 -28.83 5.29
C ALA A 16 -18.62 -27.57 4.56
N ASN A 17 -18.97 -26.49 5.29
CA ASN A 17 -19.50 -25.23 4.79
C ASN A 17 -18.59 -24.00 5.03
N PHE A 18 -17.31 -24.17 5.36
CA PHE A 18 -16.41 -23.02 5.52
C PHE A 18 -16.00 -22.45 4.15
N ASP A 19 -16.45 -21.23 3.82
CA ASP A 19 -15.90 -20.41 2.73
C ASP A 19 -15.12 -19.24 3.34
N VAL A 20 -13.82 -19.18 3.05
CA VAL A 20 -12.92 -18.12 3.52
C VAL A 20 -13.38 -16.73 3.08
N LEU A 21 -14.04 -16.63 1.93
CA LEU A 21 -14.50 -15.35 1.40
C LEU A 21 -15.61 -14.73 2.25
N ASP A 22 -16.33 -15.53 3.03
CA ASP A 22 -17.40 -15.05 3.92
C ASP A 22 -16.83 -14.28 5.13
N TRP A 23 -15.51 -14.39 5.37
CA TRP A 23 -14.78 -13.68 6.42
C TRP A 23 -14.02 -12.46 5.92
N ILE A 24 -14.16 -12.12 4.64
CA ILE A 24 -13.55 -10.95 4.04
C ILE A 24 -14.60 -9.86 3.90
N ASP A 25 -14.36 -8.72 4.55
CA ASP A 25 -15.18 -7.52 4.43
C ASP A 25 -14.38 -6.39 3.74
N PRO A 26 -14.64 -6.13 2.45
CA PRO A 26 -14.03 -5.03 1.70
C PRO A 26 -14.36 -3.63 2.24
N LEU A 27 -15.33 -3.46 3.15
CA LEU A 27 -15.70 -2.16 3.74
C LEU A 27 -14.86 -1.78 4.97
N ILE A 28 -14.11 -2.70 5.56
CA ILE A 28 -13.22 -2.42 6.71
C ILE A 28 -12.16 -1.36 6.34
N GLY A 29 -12.25 -0.16 6.91
CA GLY A 29 -11.35 0.96 6.60
C GLY A 29 -11.82 1.86 5.45
N SER A 30 -13.03 1.65 4.92
CA SER A 30 -13.62 2.53 3.88
C SER A 30 -14.12 3.87 4.44
N ASN A 31 -14.06 4.06 5.75
CA ASN A 31 -14.41 5.30 6.43
C ASN A 31 -13.35 5.61 7.51
N GLY A 32 -13.35 6.85 8.02
CA GLY A 32 -12.48 7.23 9.13
C GLY A 32 -10.99 7.37 8.79
N GLY A 33 -10.62 7.46 7.50
CA GLY A 33 -9.26 7.77 7.06
C GLY A 33 -8.43 6.59 6.56
N GLY A 34 -8.99 5.38 6.46
CA GLY A 34 -8.29 4.24 5.84
C GLY A 34 -8.12 4.35 4.32
N ASN A 35 -9.03 5.07 3.66
CA ASN A 35 -9.07 5.29 2.20
C ASN A 35 -8.97 4.01 1.37
N VAL A 36 -9.47 2.89 1.89
CA VAL A 36 -9.37 1.60 1.20
C VAL A 36 -10.32 1.51 0.00
N PHE A 37 -9.91 0.74 -1.00
CA PHE A 37 -10.80 0.32 -2.08
C PHE A 37 -11.78 -0.76 -1.57
N ALA A 38 -13.08 -0.57 -1.84
CA ALA A 38 -14.16 -1.48 -1.45
C ALA A 38 -14.93 -2.08 -2.64
N GLY A 39 -14.49 -1.79 -3.86
CA GLY A 39 -15.15 -2.21 -5.08
C GLY A 39 -14.80 -3.64 -5.52
N ALA A 40 -15.19 -3.97 -6.74
CA ALA A 40 -14.89 -5.25 -7.37
C ALA A 40 -13.51 -5.20 -8.06
N THR A 41 -12.66 -6.17 -7.73
CA THR A 41 -11.37 -6.39 -8.39
C THR A 41 -10.93 -7.85 -8.27
N LEU A 42 -9.98 -8.26 -9.09
CA LEU A 42 -9.25 -9.53 -8.96
C LEU A 42 -8.02 -9.33 -8.07
N PRO A 43 -7.40 -10.39 -7.53
CA PRO A 43 -6.09 -10.27 -6.89
C PRO A 43 -5.09 -9.60 -7.84
N TYR A 44 -4.47 -8.51 -7.39
CA TYR A 44 -3.55 -7.65 -8.15
C TYR A 44 -4.16 -7.12 -9.46
N GLY A 45 -5.48 -7.09 -9.60
CA GLY A 45 -6.15 -6.72 -10.84
C GLY A 45 -5.95 -5.25 -11.22
N LEU A 46 -5.75 -5.01 -12.51
CA LEU A 46 -5.77 -3.67 -13.11
C LEU A 46 -7.13 -3.00 -12.92
N ALA A 47 -8.21 -3.71 -13.29
CA ALA A 47 -9.56 -3.19 -13.11
C ALA A 47 -9.97 -3.18 -11.64
N LYS A 48 -10.35 -2.00 -11.16
CA LYS A 48 -10.82 -1.73 -9.81
C LYS A 48 -12.11 -0.94 -9.90
N VAL A 49 -13.22 -1.66 -10.06
CA VAL A 49 -14.53 -1.08 -10.33
C VAL A 49 -15.22 -0.68 -9.03
N SER A 50 -15.54 0.60 -8.85
CA SER A 50 -16.26 1.10 -7.67
C SER A 50 -17.18 2.28 -8.02
N ALA A 51 -18.08 2.61 -7.09
CA ALA A 51 -18.88 3.82 -7.15
C ALA A 51 -18.05 5.06 -6.77
N ASP A 52 -18.22 6.13 -7.53
CA ASP A 52 -17.48 7.38 -7.37
C ASP A 52 -18.20 8.33 -6.42
N GLY A 53 -17.54 8.65 -5.30
CA GLY A 53 -18.01 9.66 -4.34
C GLY A 53 -19.13 9.17 -3.40
N SER A 54 -19.32 9.92 -2.30
CA SER A 54 -20.38 9.63 -1.30
C SER A 54 -21.79 9.88 -1.84
N ARG A 55 -21.91 10.85 -2.75
CA ARG A 55 -23.02 10.97 -3.68
C ARG A 55 -22.53 10.43 -5.02
N VAL A 56 -23.03 9.26 -5.40
CA VAL A 56 -22.60 8.51 -6.57
C VAL A 56 -22.78 9.36 -7.81
N THR A 57 -21.66 9.69 -8.46
CA THR A 57 -21.63 10.40 -9.75
C THR A 57 -21.48 9.45 -10.94
N GLY A 58 -21.12 8.20 -10.66
CA GLY A 58 -20.68 7.22 -11.64
C GLY A 58 -20.12 5.95 -11.00
N PHE A 59 -19.85 4.96 -11.84
CA PHE A 59 -19.03 3.80 -11.53
C PHE A 59 -17.85 3.79 -12.51
N SER A 60 -16.65 4.00 -11.99
CA SER A 60 -15.42 4.01 -12.80
C SER A 60 -14.66 2.70 -12.62
N ALA A 61 -13.78 2.40 -13.60
CA ALA A 61 -13.11 1.10 -13.70
C ALA A 61 -11.72 1.05 -13.05
N MET A 62 -11.19 2.19 -12.57
CA MET A 62 -9.86 2.32 -12.00
C MET A 62 -9.94 3.09 -10.69
N HIS A 63 -9.21 2.64 -9.68
CA HIS A 63 -9.11 3.28 -8.37
C HIS A 63 -7.77 2.93 -7.73
N ASP A 64 -7.28 3.80 -6.85
CA ASP A 64 -6.22 3.47 -5.90
C ASP A 64 -6.81 2.90 -4.60
N SER A 65 -5.95 2.45 -3.69
CA SER A 65 -6.37 1.94 -2.37
C SER A 65 -5.38 2.37 -1.31
N GLY A 66 -5.87 3.04 -0.27
CA GLY A 66 -5.06 3.41 0.88
C GLY A 66 -4.08 4.56 0.63
N THR A 67 -4.25 5.31 -0.46
CA THR A 67 -3.41 6.48 -0.74
C THR A 67 -3.88 7.69 0.07
N GLY A 68 -2.95 8.60 0.35
CA GLY A 68 -3.28 9.92 0.87
C GLY A 68 -3.58 10.90 -0.26
N GLY A 69 -4.39 11.92 0.01
CA GLY A 69 -4.70 13.00 -0.94
C GLY A 69 -6.12 12.96 -1.47
N ASN A 70 -6.34 13.58 -2.63
CA ASN A 70 -7.65 13.60 -3.27
C ASN A 70 -7.93 12.25 -3.96
N PRO A 71 -9.20 11.79 -3.98
CA PRO A 71 -9.59 10.62 -4.75
C PRO A 71 -9.11 10.71 -6.20
N SER A 72 -8.61 9.60 -6.73
CA SER A 72 -7.94 9.53 -8.02
C SER A 72 -8.47 8.40 -8.88
N LEU A 73 -8.07 8.37 -10.15
CA LEU A 73 -8.36 7.31 -11.12
C LEU A 73 -9.84 7.05 -11.43
N GLY A 74 -10.77 7.81 -10.84
CA GLY A 74 -12.21 7.79 -11.13
C GLY A 74 -12.58 8.35 -12.51
N ASN A 75 -11.92 7.85 -13.54
CA ASN A 75 -12.01 8.30 -14.93
C ASN A 75 -13.01 7.44 -15.70
N PHE A 76 -13.63 8.04 -16.72
CA PHE A 76 -14.64 7.39 -17.57
C PHE A 76 -15.78 6.71 -16.80
N PRO A 77 -16.40 7.34 -15.79
CA PRO A 77 -17.50 6.71 -15.07
C PRO A 77 -18.69 6.41 -15.96
N ILE A 78 -19.25 5.22 -15.77
CA ILE A 78 -20.54 4.81 -16.32
C ILE A 78 -21.62 5.12 -15.29
N PHE A 79 -22.74 5.71 -15.71
CA PHE A 79 -23.84 6.04 -14.81
C PHE A 79 -25.20 5.72 -15.44
N PRO A 80 -25.97 4.76 -14.86
CA PRO A 80 -27.36 4.54 -15.25
C PRO A 80 -28.26 5.58 -14.60
N GLN A 81 -29.13 6.22 -15.38
CA GLN A 81 -30.07 7.23 -14.87
C GLN A 81 -31.53 6.87 -15.17
N LEU A 82 -32.41 7.01 -14.18
CA LEU A 82 -33.86 7.04 -14.42
C LEU A 82 -34.31 8.48 -14.65
N TYR A 83 -35.32 8.67 -15.50
CA TYR A 83 -35.82 10.00 -15.87
C TYR A 83 -37.33 10.00 -16.16
N PRO A 84 -38.05 11.10 -15.89
CA PRO A 84 -39.49 11.15 -16.08
C PRO A 84 -39.92 11.03 -17.55
N GLY A 85 -40.93 10.20 -17.83
CA GLY A 85 -41.69 10.23 -19.08
C GLY A 85 -40.96 9.73 -20.33
N ASN A 86 -39.79 9.11 -20.21
CA ASN A 86 -38.94 8.69 -21.33
C ASN A 86 -38.52 9.84 -22.28
N ASP A 87 -38.58 11.12 -21.84
CA ASP A 87 -38.01 12.28 -22.57
C ASP A 87 -36.54 12.56 -22.18
N LEU A 88 -35.60 12.27 -23.11
CA LEU A 88 -34.16 12.42 -22.87
C LEU A 88 -33.75 13.84 -22.47
N ASN A 89 -34.53 14.86 -22.85
CA ASN A 89 -34.26 16.25 -22.47
C ASN A 89 -34.49 16.52 -20.97
N GLY A 90 -35.21 15.64 -20.27
CA GLY A 90 -35.39 15.69 -18.83
C GLY A 90 -34.23 15.08 -18.02
N CYS A 91 -33.23 14.48 -18.69
CA CYS A 91 -32.08 13.89 -18.01
C CYS A 91 -31.17 14.95 -17.40
N LYS A 92 -30.56 14.62 -16.26
CA LYS A 92 -29.57 15.48 -15.60
C LYS A 92 -28.18 15.05 -16.09
N PHE A 93 -27.63 15.72 -17.08
CA PHE A 93 -26.33 15.36 -17.67
C PHE A 93 -25.11 15.81 -16.83
N PRO A 94 -25.06 17.03 -16.27
CA PRO A 94 -23.87 17.49 -15.56
C PRO A 94 -23.56 16.65 -14.30
N ILE A 95 -22.29 16.30 -14.11
CA ILE A 95 -21.82 15.36 -13.06
C ILE A 95 -22.30 15.74 -11.65
N GLY A 96 -22.24 17.02 -11.28
CA GLY A 96 -22.69 17.48 -9.96
C GLY A 96 -24.22 17.47 -9.78
N VAL A 97 -24.97 17.55 -10.88
CA VAL A 97 -26.44 17.60 -10.84
C VAL A 97 -27.04 16.20 -10.85
N ARG A 98 -26.38 15.24 -11.51
CA ARG A 98 -26.78 13.83 -11.55
C ARG A 98 -26.38 13.02 -10.32
N ALA A 99 -25.50 13.56 -9.48
CA ALA A 99 -25.01 12.90 -8.28
C ALA A 99 -26.15 12.47 -7.35
N MET A 100 -26.22 11.18 -6.99
CA MET A 100 -27.29 10.62 -6.18
C MET A 100 -26.80 9.93 -4.92
N ASN A 101 -27.64 9.93 -3.89
CA ASN A 101 -27.43 9.07 -2.75
C ASN A 101 -27.75 7.62 -3.12
N TYR A 102 -27.20 6.69 -2.35
CA TYR A 102 -27.57 5.29 -2.35
C TYR A 102 -28.11 4.91 -0.98
N LYS A 103 -28.93 3.86 -0.94
CA LYS A 103 -29.47 3.32 0.31
C LYS A 103 -28.36 2.64 1.10
N LYS A 104 -28.02 3.14 2.28
CA LYS A 104 -26.86 2.65 3.06
C LYS A 104 -26.93 1.17 3.42
N ASP A 105 -28.13 0.66 3.68
CA ASP A 105 -28.41 -0.75 3.99
C ASP A 105 -28.39 -1.66 2.75
N SER A 106 -28.25 -1.10 1.55
CA SER A 106 -28.18 -1.86 0.29
C SER A 106 -26.76 -2.22 -0.14
N ILE A 107 -25.73 -1.72 0.54
CA ILE A 107 -24.34 -2.01 0.17
C ILE A 107 -24.08 -3.50 0.34
N LYS A 108 -23.64 -4.14 -0.73
CA LYS A 108 -23.13 -5.51 -0.72
C LYS A 108 -21.76 -5.52 -1.37
N ALA A 109 -20.71 -5.67 -0.56
CA ALA A 109 -19.34 -5.77 -1.02
C ALA A 109 -18.76 -7.12 -0.58
N THR A 110 -18.20 -7.86 -1.53
CA THR A 110 -17.50 -9.14 -1.31
C THR A 110 -16.32 -9.22 -2.28
N PRO A 111 -15.31 -10.07 -2.08
CA PRO A 111 -14.20 -10.21 -3.02
C PRO A 111 -14.69 -10.41 -4.47
N GLY A 112 -14.39 -9.44 -5.33
CA GLY A 112 -14.80 -9.44 -6.74
C GLY A 112 -16.22 -8.94 -7.04
N TYR A 113 -16.95 -8.36 -6.08
CA TYR A 113 -18.32 -7.87 -6.31
C TYR A 113 -18.66 -6.65 -5.44
N LEU A 114 -19.30 -5.65 -6.04
CA LEU A 114 -19.93 -4.52 -5.37
C LEU A 114 -21.35 -4.31 -5.92
N GLY A 115 -22.31 -4.12 -5.04
CA GLY A 115 -23.68 -3.74 -5.38
C GLY A 115 -24.22 -2.68 -4.43
N ILE A 116 -24.92 -1.69 -4.97
CA ILE A 116 -25.64 -0.64 -4.25
C ILE A 116 -26.98 -0.34 -4.93
N ILE A 117 -27.97 0.11 -4.16
CA ILE A 117 -29.26 0.61 -4.68
C ILE A 117 -29.25 2.14 -4.62
N LEU A 118 -29.31 2.79 -5.79
CA LEU A 118 -29.41 4.25 -5.89
C LEU A 118 -30.80 4.75 -5.48
N GLU A 119 -30.87 5.90 -4.81
CA GLU A 119 -32.09 6.58 -4.41
C GLU A 119 -32.71 7.35 -5.58
N ASN A 120 -33.12 6.64 -6.64
CA ASN A 120 -33.68 7.20 -7.88
C ASN A 120 -35.06 7.88 -7.75
N GLY A 121 -35.58 8.10 -6.54
CA GLY A 121 -36.92 8.68 -6.33
C GLY A 121 -38.06 7.84 -6.93
N ASN A 122 -39.13 8.51 -7.40
CA ASN A 122 -40.30 7.90 -8.06
C ASN A 122 -40.14 7.83 -9.59
N ASP A 123 -38.93 7.97 -10.12
CA ASP A 123 -38.68 7.98 -11.56
C ASP A 123 -38.91 6.57 -12.14
N ALA A 124 -39.73 6.47 -13.20
CA ALA A 124 -40.23 5.21 -13.73
C ALA A 124 -39.99 5.09 -15.25
N SER A 125 -38.76 5.35 -15.72
CA SER A 125 -38.42 5.10 -17.12
C SER A 125 -38.21 3.60 -17.37
N THR A 126 -38.70 3.12 -18.51
CA THR A 126 -38.50 1.75 -18.99
C THR A 126 -37.23 1.59 -19.84
N ASN A 127 -36.62 2.71 -20.25
CA ASN A 127 -35.45 2.78 -21.13
C ASN A 127 -34.38 3.72 -20.55
N PRO A 128 -33.70 3.36 -19.44
CA PRO A 128 -32.69 4.23 -18.83
C PRO A 128 -31.54 4.56 -19.80
N PRO A 129 -31.03 5.80 -19.87
CA PRO A 129 -29.80 6.10 -20.58
C PRO A 129 -28.64 5.56 -19.73
N ILE A 130 -27.64 5.03 -20.41
CA ILE A 130 -26.32 4.75 -19.83
C ILE A 130 -25.43 5.92 -20.23
N LEU A 131 -25.05 6.74 -19.24
CA LEU A 131 -24.12 7.84 -19.45
C LEU A 131 -22.70 7.33 -19.28
N LEU A 132 -21.80 7.79 -20.14
CA LEU A 132 -20.36 7.63 -19.98
C LEU A 132 -19.75 9.03 -19.93
N ASP A 133 -19.11 9.37 -18.81
CA ASP A 133 -18.51 10.69 -18.65
C ASP A 133 -17.18 10.78 -19.39
N LEU A 134 -17.18 11.55 -20.48
CA LEU A 134 -15.98 11.87 -21.25
C LEU A 134 -15.36 13.15 -20.71
N THR A 135 -14.77 13.09 -19.52
CA THR A 135 -14.00 14.21 -19.00
C THR A 135 -12.88 14.50 -20.02
N HIS A 136 -12.98 15.62 -20.73
CA HIS A 136 -11.99 16.09 -21.70
C HIS A 136 -11.81 15.27 -23.01
N LEU A 137 -12.85 14.66 -23.58
CA LEU A 137 -12.73 13.99 -24.89
C LEU A 137 -13.89 14.20 -25.86
N TRP A 138 -13.53 14.35 -27.14
CA TRP A 138 -14.43 14.71 -28.26
C TRP A 138 -14.57 13.60 -29.33
N ALA A 139 -14.15 12.35 -29.06
CA ALA A 139 -14.03 11.32 -30.10
C ALA A 139 -14.58 9.91 -29.71
N SER A 140 -15.22 9.29 -30.73
CA SER A 140 -15.50 7.87 -31.05
C SER A 140 -16.77 7.09 -30.59
N ARG A 141 -17.50 6.54 -31.59
CA ARG A 141 -18.61 5.55 -31.48
C ARG A 141 -18.81 4.73 -32.77
N GLN A 142 -19.12 3.41 -32.64
CA GLN A 142 -19.81 2.57 -33.65
C GLN A 142 -20.58 1.37 -33.02
N ASN A 143 -21.80 1.08 -33.49
CA ASN A 143 -22.51 -0.21 -33.32
C ASN A 143 -22.61 -0.78 -31.88
N GLY A 144 -22.91 0.05 -30.87
CA GLY A 144 -23.06 -0.39 -29.47
C GLY A 144 -21.77 -0.58 -28.68
N ARG A 145 -20.64 -0.35 -29.33
CA ARG A 145 -19.32 -0.20 -28.73
C ARG A 145 -18.95 1.28 -28.62
N MET A 146 -18.46 1.69 -27.46
CA MET A 146 -17.84 3.00 -27.21
C MET A 146 -16.37 2.80 -26.90
N GLN A 147 -15.51 3.59 -27.53
CA GLN A 147 -14.06 3.54 -27.34
C GLN A 147 -13.54 4.97 -27.24
N GLY A 148 -12.49 5.18 -26.46
CA GLY A 148 -11.83 6.47 -26.37
C GLY A 148 -10.62 6.46 -25.44
N SER A 149 -9.91 7.58 -25.40
CA SER A 149 -8.68 7.69 -24.61
C SER A 149 -8.44 9.11 -24.12
N GLY A 150 -8.03 9.30 -22.88
CA GLY A 150 -7.89 10.62 -22.24
C GLY A 150 -6.55 10.80 -21.56
N ILE A 151 -6.07 12.04 -21.53
CA ILE A 151 -4.87 12.44 -20.80
C ILE A 151 -5.31 13.02 -19.47
N PHE A 152 -4.80 12.47 -18.38
CA PHE A 152 -5.15 12.84 -17.02
C PHE A 152 -3.92 13.24 -16.23
N LEU A 153 -4.15 14.05 -15.20
CA LEU A 153 -3.13 14.38 -14.22
C LEU A 153 -3.21 13.40 -13.06
N PRO A 154 -2.08 12.94 -12.51
CA PRO A 154 -2.08 12.11 -11.32
C PRO A 154 -2.58 12.91 -10.10
N SER A 155 -3.20 12.22 -9.15
CA SER A 155 -3.60 12.82 -7.86
C SER A 155 -2.40 13.14 -6.97
N PHE A 156 -1.30 12.42 -7.19
CA PHE A 156 -0.05 12.57 -6.47
C PHE A 156 1.12 12.52 -7.45
N GLY A 157 2.11 13.41 -7.29
CA GLY A 157 3.24 13.51 -8.21
C GLY A 157 3.05 14.52 -9.35
N ALA A 158 3.88 14.39 -10.38
CA ALA A 158 3.92 15.28 -11.52
C ALA A 158 3.90 14.47 -12.82
N GLY A 159 3.50 15.11 -13.93
CA GLY A 159 3.33 14.47 -15.23
C GLY A 159 1.87 14.25 -15.61
N SER A 160 1.65 13.33 -16.54
CA SER A 160 0.32 12.97 -17.04
C SER A 160 0.32 11.53 -17.53
N TYR A 161 -0.80 10.84 -17.41
CA TYR A 161 -0.98 9.48 -17.94
C TYR A 161 -2.12 9.45 -18.96
N VAL A 162 -2.06 8.48 -19.86
CA VAL A 162 -3.11 8.23 -20.86
C VAL A 162 -3.88 7.00 -20.45
N LEU A 163 -5.20 7.13 -20.28
CA LEU A 163 -6.09 5.98 -20.13
C LEU A 163 -6.87 5.74 -21.41
N HIS A 164 -7.10 4.47 -21.70
CA HIS A 164 -7.95 4.00 -22.80
C HIS A 164 -9.13 3.23 -22.20
N TYR A 165 -10.32 3.34 -22.80
CA TYR A 165 -11.49 2.56 -22.37
C TYR A 165 -12.19 1.94 -23.58
N CYS A 166 -12.73 0.74 -23.39
CA CYS A 166 -13.63 0.11 -24.35
C CYS A 166 -14.88 -0.36 -23.58
N LEU A 167 -16.07 0.04 -24.05
CA LEU A 167 -17.35 -0.30 -23.45
C LEU A 167 -18.25 -0.93 -24.50
N ASP A 168 -18.64 -2.18 -24.28
CA ASP A 168 -19.65 -2.88 -25.08
C ASP A 168 -20.97 -2.93 -24.31
N ILE A 169 -22.07 -2.52 -24.96
CA ILE A 169 -23.41 -2.58 -24.39
C ILE A 169 -24.22 -3.67 -25.10
N ALA A 170 -24.81 -4.57 -24.32
CA ALA A 170 -25.64 -5.68 -24.81
C ALA A 170 -26.89 -5.90 -23.96
N GLY A 171 -27.82 -6.71 -24.48
CA GLY A 171 -29.06 -7.10 -23.80
C GLY A 171 -30.30 -6.30 -24.21
N ALA A 172 -30.15 -5.01 -24.54
CA ALA A 172 -31.24 -4.15 -25.02
C ALA A 172 -30.92 -3.53 -26.39
N THR A 173 -31.94 -3.31 -27.21
CA THR A 173 -31.79 -2.55 -28.46
C THR A 173 -31.48 -1.08 -28.13
N ILE A 174 -30.40 -0.55 -28.70
CA ILE A 174 -30.03 0.86 -28.52
C ILE A 174 -31.06 1.73 -29.23
N ALA A 175 -31.82 2.51 -28.45
CA ALA A 175 -32.86 3.39 -28.97
C ALA A 175 -32.30 4.70 -29.52
N ASP A 176 -31.30 5.28 -28.86
CA ASP A 176 -30.64 6.54 -29.27
C ASP A 176 -29.22 6.62 -28.69
N SER A 177 -28.38 7.48 -29.27
CA SER A 177 -27.01 7.74 -28.79
C SER A 177 -26.50 9.11 -29.29
N GLY A 178 -25.97 9.97 -28.39
CA GLY A 178 -25.17 11.16 -28.75
C GLY A 178 -23.93 11.40 -27.86
N VAL A 179 -23.07 12.35 -28.20
CA VAL A 179 -22.05 12.92 -27.28
C VAL A 179 -22.50 14.32 -26.90
N TRP A 180 -22.68 14.57 -25.61
CA TRP A 180 -23.20 15.84 -25.11
C TRP A 180 -22.09 16.68 -24.48
N VAL A 181 -22.01 17.95 -24.88
CA VAL A 181 -21.26 18.98 -24.15
C VAL A 181 -22.29 19.90 -23.52
N ASN A 182 -22.41 19.84 -22.20
CA ASN A 182 -23.51 20.45 -21.44
C ASN A 182 -24.88 19.95 -21.93
N ASP A 183 -25.53 20.70 -22.82
CA ASP A 183 -26.92 20.47 -23.27
C ASP A 183 -27.03 20.24 -24.79
N ARG A 184 -25.91 20.20 -25.54
CA ARG A 184 -25.94 20.06 -27.02
C ARG A 184 -25.13 18.86 -27.51
N ALA A 185 -25.75 18.06 -28.37
CA ALA A 185 -25.14 16.88 -28.97
C ALA A 185 -24.32 17.21 -30.23
N GLY A 186 -23.12 16.66 -30.35
CA GLY A 186 -22.35 16.63 -31.61
C GLY A 186 -22.61 15.31 -32.36
N THR A 187 -22.74 15.36 -33.69
CA THR A 187 -23.18 14.23 -34.52
C THR A 187 -22.07 13.58 -35.38
N GLU A 188 -20.82 14.03 -35.29
CA GLU A 188 -19.73 13.48 -36.11
C GLU A 188 -19.09 12.22 -35.50
N PRO A 189 -19.14 11.06 -36.18
CA PRO A 189 -18.39 9.87 -35.80
C PRO A 189 -16.90 10.04 -36.13
N LYS A 190 -16.02 9.61 -35.23
CA LYS A 190 -14.56 9.50 -35.47
C LYS A 190 -14.09 8.18 -34.88
N GLU A 191 -13.04 7.55 -35.39
CA GLU A 191 -12.63 6.19 -34.98
C GLU A 191 -11.33 6.20 -34.17
N LEU A 192 -11.23 5.34 -33.15
CA LEU A 192 -10.00 5.02 -32.43
C LEU A 192 -10.00 3.52 -32.11
N TYR A 193 -8.86 2.84 -32.34
CA TYR A 193 -8.70 1.42 -32.05
C TYR A 193 -8.07 1.24 -30.66
N ILE A 194 -8.66 0.37 -29.83
CA ILE A 194 -8.14 -0.02 -28.51
C ILE A 194 -7.81 -1.52 -28.52
N THR A 195 -6.80 -1.89 -27.74
CA THR A 195 -6.04 -3.15 -27.68
C THR A 195 -6.84 -4.39 -27.22
N ARG A 196 -6.24 -5.56 -27.46
CA ARG A 196 -6.83 -6.91 -27.61
C ARG A 196 -7.34 -7.62 -26.33
N ASN A 197 -7.15 -7.08 -25.13
CA ASN A 197 -7.25 -7.86 -23.90
C ASN A 197 -8.67 -8.00 -23.33
N ALA A 198 -9.48 -6.93 -23.35
CA ALA A 198 -10.90 -7.04 -23.00
C ALA A 198 -11.60 -8.09 -23.87
N GLU A 199 -11.26 -8.16 -25.17
CA GLU A 199 -11.78 -9.17 -26.10
C GLU A 199 -11.20 -10.58 -25.89
N LYS A 200 -10.07 -10.72 -25.18
CA LYS A 200 -9.51 -12.02 -24.80
C LYS A 200 -10.16 -12.56 -23.53
N GLU A 201 -10.39 -11.70 -22.55
CA GLU A 201 -10.93 -12.06 -21.24
C GLU A 201 -12.46 -12.10 -21.21
N ILE A 202 -13.11 -11.19 -21.94
CA ILE A 202 -14.56 -11.07 -22.09
C ILE A 202 -14.87 -10.91 -23.58
N PRO A 203 -14.88 -12.01 -24.38
CA PRO A 203 -14.84 -11.98 -25.86
C PRO A 203 -16.08 -11.45 -26.59
N GLY A 204 -16.93 -10.66 -25.93
CA GLY A 204 -18.10 -10.06 -26.57
C GLY A 204 -19.13 -11.10 -27.05
N PRO A 205 -19.95 -10.79 -28.06
CA PRO A 205 -21.15 -11.56 -28.40
C PRO A 205 -20.88 -13.05 -28.66
N GLY A 206 -21.36 -13.91 -27.75
CA GLY A 206 -21.14 -15.37 -27.75
C GLY A 206 -20.63 -15.89 -26.39
N PHE A 207 -19.99 -15.02 -25.60
CA PHE A 207 -20.05 -15.09 -24.16
C PHE A 207 -21.43 -14.53 -23.81
N ASP A 208 -22.38 -15.36 -23.37
CA ASP A 208 -23.58 -14.81 -22.72
C ASP A 208 -23.05 -13.81 -21.68
N PHE A 209 -23.56 -12.58 -21.67
CA PHE A 209 -23.21 -11.52 -20.72
C PHE A 209 -23.67 -11.92 -19.30
N ASP A 210 -23.20 -13.08 -18.87
CA ASP A 210 -23.54 -13.81 -17.66
C ASP A 210 -22.67 -13.22 -16.56
N PHE A 211 -23.22 -12.14 -16.00
CA PHE A 211 -22.63 -11.44 -14.88
C PHE A 211 -22.39 -12.38 -13.69
N ASP A 212 -23.29 -13.34 -13.44
CA ASP A 212 -23.14 -14.30 -12.35
C ASP A 212 -21.92 -15.21 -12.57
N ARG A 213 -21.66 -15.59 -13.83
CA ARG A 213 -20.44 -16.32 -14.19
C ARG A 213 -19.18 -15.49 -13.97
N LEU A 214 -19.18 -14.19 -14.28
CA LEU A 214 -18.05 -13.29 -13.99
C LEU A 214 -17.80 -13.16 -12.48
N VAL A 215 -18.87 -13.00 -11.69
CA VAL A 215 -18.80 -12.99 -10.22
C VAL A 215 -18.24 -14.31 -9.70
N HIS A 216 -18.68 -15.44 -10.25
CA HIS A 216 -18.14 -16.75 -9.89
C HIS A 216 -16.63 -16.86 -10.20
N PHE A 217 -16.19 -16.44 -11.38
CA PHE A 217 -14.76 -16.44 -11.73
C PHE A 217 -13.93 -15.59 -10.77
N ALA A 218 -14.41 -14.39 -10.43
CA ALA A 218 -13.73 -13.52 -9.47
C ALA A 218 -13.63 -14.17 -8.09
N ARG A 219 -14.72 -14.81 -7.60
CA ARG A 219 -14.70 -15.56 -6.35
C ARG A 219 -13.69 -16.70 -6.37
N GLU A 220 -13.65 -17.50 -7.43
CA GLU A 220 -12.70 -18.62 -7.52
C GLU A 220 -11.24 -18.15 -7.61
N ALA A 221 -10.99 -17.01 -8.27
CA ALA A 221 -9.67 -16.38 -8.28
C ALA A 221 -9.23 -15.96 -6.86
N TRP A 222 -10.14 -15.34 -6.10
CA TRP A 222 -9.89 -14.96 -4.70
C TRP A 222 -9.68 -16.17 -3.80
N LYS A 223 -10.53 -17.21 -3.89
CA LYS A 223 -10.35 -18.47 -3.14
C LYS A 223 -8.97 -19.07 -3.40
N LYS A 224 -8.57 -19.16 -4.67
CA LYS A 224 -7.25 -19.68 -5.04
C LYS A 224 -6.12 -18.83 -4.46
N LYS A 225 -6.27 -17.50 -4.42
CA LYS A 225 -5.26 -16.59 -3.87
C LYS A 225 -5.06 -16.78 -2.38
N VAL A 226 -6.14 -16.90 -1.60
CA VAL A 226 -6.05 -16.98 -0.13
C VAL A 226 -5.92 -18.40 0.41
N ALA A 227 -6.20 -19.42 -0.42
CA ALA A 227 -6.13 -20.85 -0.03
C ALA A 227 -4.81 -21.30 0.65
N PRO A 228 -3.61 -20.79 0.28
CA PRO A 228 -2.37 -21.18 0.94
C PRO A 228 -2.19 -20.62 2.35
N ILE A 229 -3.01 -19.65 2.74
CA ILE A 229 -2.85 -18.90 3.99
C ILE A 229 -3.83 -19.49 5.00
N SER A 230 -3.39 -19.65 6.24
CA SER A 230 -4.16 -20.32 7.31
C SER A 230 -4.33 -19.44 8.56
N ILE A 231 -4.19 -18.12 8.42
CA ILE A 231 -4.19 -17.15 9.51
C ILE A 231 -5.50 -16.36 9.47
N ASP A 232 -6.19 -16.22 10.61
CA ASP A 232 -7.56 -15.69 10.72
C ASP A 232 -7.70 -14.15 10.56
N PHE A 233 -6.95 -13.56 9.61
CA PHE A 233 -6.98 -12.12 9.27
C PHE A 233 -7.30 -11.88 7.79
N TRP A 234 -8.35 -12.53 7.30
CA TRP A 234 -8.67 -12.61 5.87
C TRP A 234 -8.87 -11.26 5.18
N SER A 235 -9.54 -10.30 5.83
CA SER A 235 -9.71 -8.95 5.28
C SER A 235 -8.39 -8.19 5.11
N ALA A 236 -7.43 -8.38 6.03
CA ALA A 236 -6.11 -7.78 5.91
C ALA A 236 -5.32 -8.39 4.75
N ILE A 237 -5.31 -9.73 4.65
CA ILE A 237 -4.68 -10.47 3.56
C ILE A 237 -5.26 -10.07 2.20
N TYR A 238 -6.59 -10.00 2.10
CA TYR A 238 -7.29 -9.53 0.89
C TYR A 238 -6.72 -8.20 0.42
N ARG A 239 -6.65 -7.21 1.31
CA ARG A 239 -6.17 -5.85 1.01
C ARG A 239 -4.70 -5.80 0.60
N THR A 240 -3.85 -6.56 1.28
CA THR A 240 -2.42 -6.70 0.94
C THR A 240 -2.20 -7.15 -0.51
N THR A 241 -3.18 -7.83 -1.13
CA THR A 241 -3.06 -8.39 -2.50
C THR A 241 -3.85 -7.62 -3.57
N ILE A 242 -4.27 -6.37 -3.28
CA ILE A 242 -4.93 -5.49 -4.26
C ILE A 242 -3.91 -4.57 -4.98
N SER A 243 -2.75 -4.34 -4.36
CA SER A 243 -1.67 -3.50 -4.87
C SER A 243 -0.31 -4.16 -4.60
N PRO A 244 0.71 -4.01 -5.47
CA PRO A 244 0.70 -3.30 -6.76
C PRO A 244 -0.16 -4.03 -7.80
N GLN A 245 -0.44 -3.41 -8.95
CA GLN A 245 -1.34 -4.01 -9.94
C GLN A 245 -0.54 -4.73 -11.03
N ASP A 246 -1.02 -5.89 -11.48
CA ASP A 246 -0.41 -6.69 -12.54
C ASP A 246 -0.93 -6.23 -13.91
N TYR A 247 -0.06 -5.56 -14.65
CA TYR A 247 -0.26 -5.02 -16.00
C TYR A 247 0.54 -5.85 -17.03
N THR A 248 0.87 -7.11 -16.71
CA THR A 248 1.59 -7.99 -17.64
C THR A 248 0.82 -8.09 -18.96
N ASP A 249 1.54 -8.01 -20.08
CA ASP A 249 0.99 -7.91 -21.45
C ASP A 249 0.25 -6.59 -21.79
N GLU A 250 0.23 -5.62 -20.87
CA GLU A 250 -0.45 -4.31 -21.01
C GLU A 250 0.48 -3.11 -20.80
N ASN A 251 1.79 -3.32 -20.78
CA ASN A 251 2.76 -2.23 -20.67
C ASN A 251 2.65 -1.28 -21.88
N PRO A 252 2.31 0.01 -21.69
CA PRO A 252 2.16 0.96 -22.79
C PRO A 252 3.50 1.51 -23.31
N ASP A 253 4.58 1.37 -22.55
CA ASP A 253 5.83 2.09 -22.79
C ASP A 253 6.89 1.27 -23.54
N TRP A 254 6.98 -0.04 -23.25
CA TRP A 254 7.88 -0.95 -23.94
C TRP A 254 7.33 -2.37 -24.01
N ASN A 255 7.82 -3.13 -24.99
CA ASN A 255 7.51 -4.55 -25.13
C ASN A 255 8.56 -5.37 -24.37
N SER A 256 8.09 -6.26 -23.48
CA SER A 256 8.93 -7.17 -22.69
C SER A 256 8.18 -8.48 -22.46
N ASP A 257 8.93 -9.58 -22.35
CA ASP A 257 8.40 -10.88 -21.93
C ASP A 257 8.42 -11.04 -20.38
N GLU A 258 8.96 -10.05 -19.66
CA GLU A 258 8.96 -10.01 -18.20
C GLU A 258 7.58 -9.56 -17.66
N PRO A 259 7.19 -9.98 -16.44
CA PRO A 259 6.01 -9.44 -15.77
C PRO A 259 6.09 -7.92 -15.65
N TYR A 260 4.95 -7.24 -15.78
CA TYR A 260 4.87 -5.79 -15.60
C TYR A 260 3.85 -5.47 -14.50
N PHE A 261 4.33 -4.94 -13.39
CA PHE A 261 3.54 -4.43 -12.29
C PHE A 261 3.66 -2.92 -12.25
N ASP A 262 2.55 -2.26 -11.92
CA ASP A 262 2.45 -0.81 -11.80
C ASP A 262 1.69 -0.44 -10.52
N SER A 263 1.30 0.82 -10.35
CA SER A 263 0.60 1.34 -9.17
C SER A 263 1.43 1.22 -7.89
N PHE A 264 2.73 1.48 -8.01
CA PHE A 264 3.67 1.56 -6.89
C PHE A 264 3.51 2.86 -6.05
N TYR A 265 2.26 3.31 -5.85
CA TYR A 265 1.91 4.61 -5.25
C TYR A 265 2.47 4.81 -3.84
N CYS A 266 2.66 3.72 -3.10
CA CYS A 266 3.00 3.72 -1.69
C CYS A 266 4.25 2.87 -1.41
N LEU A 267 5.22 2.77 -2.34
CA LEU A 267 6.42 1.96 -2.09
C LEU A 267 7.16 2.36 -0.81
N TRP A 268 7.17 3.66 -0.48
CA TRP A 268 7.67 4.16 0.80
C TRP A 268 6.93 3.51 1.98
N ASP A 269 5.61 3.40 1.96
CA ASP A 269 4.83 2.72 3.01
C ASP A 269 5.08 1.20 3.01
N MET A 270 4.94 0.59 1.84
CA MET A 270 4.90 -0.85 1.60
C MET A 270 6.18 -1.54 2.08
N TRP A 271 7.38 -1.02 1.73
CA TRP A 271 8.66 -1.74 1.95
C TRP A 271 8.88 -2.20 3.39
N ARG A 272 8.28 -1.47 4.34
CA ARG A 272 8.39 -1.70 5.78
C ARG A 272 7.81 -3.03 6.22
N VAL A 273 6.79 -3.53 5.52
CA VAL A 273 5.98 -4.64 6.03
C VAL A 273 5.33 -5.48 4.94
N GLN A 274 4.82 -4.89 3.86
CA GLN A 274 4.03 -5.62 2.88
C GLN A 274 4.88 -6.56 2.00
N PRO A 275 5.99 -6.16 1.34
CA PRO A 275 6.86 -7.10 0.66
C PRO A 275 7.42 -8.19 1.58
N PRO A 276 7.89 -7.91 2.81
CA PRO A 276 8.20 -8.96 3.78
C PRO A 276 7.04 -9.93 4.02
N PHE A 277 5.79 -9.46 4.10
CA PHE A 277 4.62 -10.34 4.24
C PHE A 277 4.43 -11.22 3.00
N LEU A 278 4.53 -10.63 1.80
CA LEU A 278 4.38 -11.34 0.53
C LEU A 278 5.49 -12.37 0.30
N THR A 279 6.70 -12.19 0.83
CA THR A 279 7.73 -13.25 0.77
C THR A 279 7.31 -14.54 1.48
N ILE A 280 6.31 -14.47 2.36
CA ILE A 280 5.78 -15.59 3.13
C ILE A 280 4.50 -16.12 2.49
N THR A 281 3.56 -15.21 2.19
CA THR A 281 2.19 -15.57 1.80
C THR A 281 1.98 -15.68 0.30
N ASP A 282 2.80 -15.01 -0.52
CA ASP A 282 2.75 -15.06 -1.98
C ASP A 282 4.14 -14.86 -2.62
N PRO A 283 5.12 -15.75 -2.33
CA PRO A 283 6.50 -15.59 -2.77
C PRO A 283 6.66 -15.59 -4.30
N LEU A 284 5.76 -16.28 -5.01
CA LEU A 284 5.75 -16.30 -6.47
C LEU A 284 5.41 -14.91 -7.03
N THR A 285 4.33 -14.28 -6.54
CA THR A 285 3.96 -12.94 -7.00
C THR A 285 5.00 -11.92 -6.56
N GLN A 286 5.54 -12.03 -5.35
CA GLN A 286 6.63 -11.17 -4.89
C GLN A 286 7.87 -11.27 -5.82
N SER A 287 8.19 -12.46 -6.32
CA SER A 287 9.28 -12.64 -7.29
C SER A 287 8.98 -11.97 -8.63
N ARG A 288 7.73 -12.04 -9.11
CA ARG A 288 7.28 -11.33 -10.32
C ARG A 288 7.33 -9.81 -10.15
N ILE A 289 6.95 -9.29 -8.98
CA ILE A 289 7.06 -7.85 -8.64
C ILE A 289 8.53 -7.42 -8.72
N VAL A 290 9.46 -8.19 -8.16
CA VAL A 290 10.91 -7.91 -8.25
C VAL A 290 11.40 -7.96 -9.70
N GLN A 291 10.95 -8.94 -10.50
CA GLN A 291 11.28 -9.02 -11.94
C GLN A 291 10.80 -7.78 -12.69
N SER A 292 9.55 -7.34 -12.44
CA SER A 292 9.01 -6.11 -13.01
C SER A 292 9.85 -4.90 -12.64
N LEU A 293 10.21 -4.74 -11.36
CA LEU A 293 11.06 -3.63 -10.91
C LEU A 293 12.43 -3.64 -11.63
N LEU A 294 13.02 -4.82 -11.82
CA LEU A 294 14.27 -4.95 -12.58
C LEU A 294 14.07 -4.63 -14.08
N ASP A 295 12.94 -4.99 -14.68
CA ASP A 295 12.66 -4.68 -16.07
C ASP A 295 12.40 -3.18 -16.29
N ILE A 296 11.67 -2.55 -15.38
CA ILE A 296 11.53 -1.09 -15.29
C ILE A 296 12.92 -0.45 -15.23
N TYR A 297 13.79 -0.93 -14.35
CA TYR A 297 15.16 -0.42 -14.25
C TYR A 297 15.97 -0.60 -15.55
N LYS A 298 15.84 -1.72 -16.27
CA LYS A 298 16.54 -1.92 -17.55
C LYS A 298 16.12 -0.90 -18.62
N HIS A 299 14.83 -0.58 -18.68
CA HIS A 299 14.28 0.31 -19.71
C HIS A 299 14.37 1.79 -19.33
N ARG A 300 14.23 2.09 -18.04
CA ARG A 300 14.20 3.47 -17.52
C ARG A 300 15.49 3.92 -16.86
N GLY A 301 16.33 2.98 -16.45
CA GLY A 301 17.55 3.26 -15.68
C GLY A 301 17.32 3.44 -14.17
N TRP A 302 16.09 3.60 -13.67
CA TRP A 302 15.78 3.77 -12.25
C TRP A 302 14.67 2.82 -11.78
N LEU A 303 14.54 2.70 -10.46
CA LEU A 303 13.46 1.97 -9.81
C LEU A 303 12.40 2.97 -9.31
N PRO A 304 11.11 2.65 -9.42
CA PRO A 304 10.05 3.51 -8.91
C PRO A 304 10.19 3.72 -7.40
N ASP A 305 9.83 4.91 -6.96
CA ASP A 305 9.49 5.25 -5.58
C ASP A 305 8.04 5.78 -5.62
N CYS A 306 7.44 6.21 -4.52
CA CYS A 306 6.02 6.64 -4.46
C CYS A 306 5.59 7.82 -5.37
N ILE A 307 6.38 8.20 -6.39
CA ILE A 307 6.11 9.32 -7.28
C ILE A 307 6.63 8.96 -8.71
N ASP A 308 5.98 9.51 -9.73
CA ASP A 308 5.78 9.01 -11.11
C ASP A 308 6.88 9.27 -12.19
N TRP A 309 6.57 8.92 -13.45
CA TRP A 309 7.39 8.75 -14.69
C TRP A 309 8.37 9.86 -15.18
N ASN A 310 9.50 9.37 -15.73
CA ASN A 310 10.20 9.68 -17.00
C ASN A 310 11.57 10.42 -16.94
N LEU A 311 12.71 9.73 -16.78
CA LEU A 311 14.08 10.15 -17.24
C LEU A 311 15.11 8.99 -17.18
N PRO A 312 16.18 8.92 -17.98
CA PRO A 312 17.04 7.73 -18.05
C PRO A 312 18.27 7.71 -17.10
N TYR A 313 18.20 7.30 -15.82
CA TYR A 313 19.41 7.19 -14.97
C TYR A 313 19.39 6.20 -13.79
N ASP A 314 20.53 5.51 -13.58
CA ASP A 314 20.91 4.55 -12.52
C ASP A 314 20.51 4.94 -11.07
N ALA A 315 20.32 3.98 -10.16
CA ALA A 315 20.12 4.17 -8.71
C ALA A 315 21.31 4.86 -8.00
N GLU A 316 22.44 5.00 -8.68
CA GLU A 316 23.59 5.82 -8.27
C GLU A 316 23.56 7.22 -8.88
N ASN A 317 22.79 7.47 -9.92
CA ASN A 317 22.76 8.75 -10.61
C ASN A 317 21.55 9.55 -10.14
N GLU A 318 21.76 10.85 -10.01
CA GLU A 318 20.71 11.77 -9.61
C GLU A 318 19.94 12.24 -10.85
N LEU A 319 18.62 12.15 -10.78
CA LEU A 319 17.72 12.63 -11.84
C LEU A 319 17.61 14.15 -11.84
N LEU A 320 17.25 14.75 -12.98
CA LEU A 320 17.04 16.20 -13.08
C LEU A 320 15.85 16.65 -12.21
N GLU A 321 14.81 15.82 -12.08
CA GLU A 321 13.62 16.09 -11.26
C GLU A 321 13.43 15.02 -10.18
N TRP A 322 14.27 15.02 -9.16
CA TRP A 322 14.21 14.02 -8.07
C TRP A 322 13.06 14.24 -7.07
N GLY A 323 12.20 15.23 -7.33
CA GLY A 323 10.92 15.38 -6.64
C GLY A 323 9.85 14.43 -7.18
N ILE A 324 10.14 13.78 -8.32
CA ILE A 324 9.22 12.89 -9.01
C ILE A 324 9.70 11.44 -8.90
N GLU A 325 10.99 11.15 -9.06
CA GLU A 325 11.45 9.76 -9.16
C GLU A 325 12.87 9.56 -8.63
N GLY A 326 13.23 8.30 -8.40
CA GLY A 326 14.56 7.89 -7.98
C GLY A 326 14.97 8.42 -6.60
N ARG A 327 16.25 8.18 -6.24
CA ARG A 327 16.76 8.61 -4.93
C ARG A 327 17.00 10.12 -4.92
N SER A 328 16.24 10.78 -4.07
CA SER A 328 16.26 12.23 -3.91
C SER A 328 17.57 12.78 -3.32
N GLY A 329 18.22 13.75 -3.97
CA GLY A 329 19.41 14.46 -3.44
C GLY A 329 20.71 13.65 -3.47
N LEU A 330 20.85 12.71 -4.40
CA LEU A 330 22.01 11.81 -4.50
C LEU A 330 23.36 12.53 -4.69
N THR A 331 23.42 13.66 -5.40
CA THR A 331 24.69 14.40 -5.55
C THR A 331 25.14 14.93 -4.20
N SER A 332 24.22 15.53 -3.45
CA SER A 332 24.47 16.02 -2.10
C SER A 332 24.78 14.88 -1.13
N TRP A 333 24.03 13.77 -1.18
CA TRP A 333 24.32 12.56 -0.42
C TRP A 333 25.73 12.04 -0.64
N LYS A 334 26.15 11.90 -1.90
CA LYS A 334 27.49 11.41 -2.26
C LYS A 334 28.60 12.38 -1.88
N ARG A 335 28.36 13.69 -2.03
CA ARG A 335 29.36 14.74 -1.77
C ARG A 335 29.50 15.04 -0.29
N PHE A 336 28.40 15.37 0.39
CA PHE A 336 28.38 15.85 1.77
C PHE A 336 28.17 14.75 2.81
N LYS A 337 27.74 13.55 2.37
CA LYS A 337 27.40 12.42 3.26
C LYS A 337 26.15 12.69 4.11
N TYR A 338 25.30 13.62 3.66
CA TYR A 338 23.96 13.91 4.16
C TYR A 338 23.25 14.75 3.09
N ILE A 339 21.93 14.82 3.16
CA ILE A 339 21.13 15.72 2.32
C ILE A 339 20.95 17.04 3.09
N PRO A 340 21.38 18.19 2.55
CA PRO A 340 21.21 19.48 3.20
C PRO A 340 19.75 19.92 3.35
N TYR A 341 19.47 20.78 4.33
CA TYR A 341 18.26 21.58 4.38
C TYR A 341 18.34 22.72 3.35
N LEU A 342 17.24 22.97 2.63
CA LEU A 342 17.23 23.85 1.46
C LEU A 342 18.34 23.47 0.47
N ASP A 343 18.42 22.19 0.14
CA ASP A 343 19.42 21.64 -0.76
C ASP A 343 19.35 22.34 -2.12
N PHE A 344 20.33 23.18 -2.40
CA PHE A 344 20.53 23.77 -3.72
C PHE A 344 21.51 22.92 -4.49
N ASN A 345 21.04 22.35 -5.58
CA ASN A 345 21.85 21.53 -6.46
C ASN A 345 21.67 21.99 -7.92
N PRO A 346 22.77 22.36 -8.61
CA PRO A 346 22.69 22.93 -9.95
C PRO A 346 22.38 21.89 -11.05
N ARG A 347 22.36 20.59 -10.75
CA ARG A 347 22.09 19.51 -11.72
C ARG A 347 20.63 19.08 -11.79
N GLY A 348 19.81 19.45 -10.83
CA GLY A 348 18.40 19.09 -10.79
C GLY A 348 17.63 19.86 -9.73
N PHE A 349 16.36 19.53 -9.55
CA PHE A 349 15.49 20.13 -8.56
C PHE A 349 14.52 19.10 -7.99
N GLY A 350 13.99 19.39 -6.81
CA GLY A 350 13.00 18.56 -6.13
C GLY A 350 12.83 19.00 -4.69
N THR A 351 12.22 18.15 -3.87
CA THR A 351 11.88 18.47 -2.48
C THR A 351 13.07 19.03 -1.70
N SER A 352 12.90 20.21 -1.12
CA SER A 352 13.94 20.93 -0.35
C SER A 352 13.75 20.81 1.17
N SER A 353 12.66 20.17 1.61
CA SER A 353 12.31 19.85 2.99
C SER A 353 12.67 18.40 3.37
N CYS A 354 12.37 18.01 4.62
CA CYS A 354 12.55 16.66 5.15
C CYS A 354 13.97 16.08 5.01
N SER A 355 15.00 16.93 5.12
CA SER A 355 16.39 16.56 4.87
C SER A 355 16.95 15.51 5.83
N ILE A 356 16.49 15.48 7.08
CA ILE A 356 16.83 14.42 8.06
C ILE A 356 16.25 13.08 7.60
N SER A 357 14.94 13.01 7.38
CA SER A 357 14.25 11.78 6.97
C SER A 357 14.87 11.21 5.70
N ARG A 358 15.06 12.03 4.67
CA ARG A 358 15.69 11.60 3.41
C ARG A 358 17.12 11.09 3.60
N THR A 359 17.89 11.71 4.48
CA THR A 359 19.26 11.25 4.81
C THR A 359 19.25 9.87 5.46
N LEU A 360 18.31 9.63 6.37
CA LEU A 360 18.19 8.37 7.10
C LEU A 360 17.68 7.25 6.19
N GLU A 361 16.70 7.54 5.34
CA GLU A 361 16.19 6.60 4.33
C GLU A 361 17.29 6.24 3.31
N CYS A 362 18.09 7.22 2.86
CA CYS A 362 19.25 6.94 2.00
C CYS A 362 20.29 6.05 2.68
N ALA A 363 20.56 6.30 3.97
CA ALA A 363 21.47 5.47 4.75
C ALA A 363 20.98 4.02 4.85
N TYR A 364 19.67 3.85 5.06
CA TYR A 364 19.06 2.53 5.11
C TYR A 364 19.06 1.81 3.75
N ASN A 365 18.72 2.52 2.68
CA ASN A 365 18.78 2.00 1.33
C ASN A 365 20.20 1.51 0.97
N ASP A 366 21.23 2.19 1.46
CA ASP A 366 22.62 1.74 1.30
C ASP A 366 22.97 0.55 2.19
N PHE A 367 22.37 0.43 3.37
CA PHE A 367 22.49 -0.78 4.18
C PHE A 367 21.91 -2.00 3.45
N SER A 368 20.71 -1.88 2.89
CA SER A 368 20.07 -2.95 2.11
C SER A 368 20.90 -3.34 0.88
N LEU A 369 21.48 -2.37 0.17
CA LEU A 369 22.42 -2.64 -0.92
C LEU A 369 23.70 -3.34 -0.43
N ALA A 370 24.20 -3.01 0.76
CA ALA A 370 25.34 -3.73 1.34
C ALA A 370 24.97 -5.19 1.64
N THR A 371 23.80 -5.45 2.23
CA THR A 371 23.32 -6.82 2.48
C THR A 371 23.26 -7.64 1.18
N LEU A 372 22.69 -7.07 0.11
CA LEU A 372 22.63 -7.70 -1.20
C LEU A 372 24.03 -7.93 -1.79
N ALA A 373 24.89 -6.92 -1.78
CA ALA A 373 26.26 -7.02 -2.29
C ALA A 373 27.05 -8.11 -1.56
N LYS A 374 26.88 -8.24 -0.24
CA LYS A 374 27.50 -9.32 0.55
C LYS A 374 26.98 -10.69 0.13
N GLY A 375 25.67 -10.85 -0.02
CA GLY A 375 25.05 -12.10 -0.45
C GLY A 375 25.47 -12.53 -1.86
N LEU A 376 25.67 -11.57 -2.76
CA LEU A 376 26.13 -11.80 -4.13
C LEU A 376 27.67 -11.86 -4.29
N GLY A 377 28.44 -11.72 -3.20
CA GLY A 377 29.91 -11.71 -3.25
C GLY A 377 30.52 -10.53 -4.02
N LYS A 378 29.86 -9.36 -4.04
CA LYS A 378 30.34 -8.14 -4.72
C LYS A 378 31.27 -7.32 -3.82
N ASP A 379 32.32 -6.76 -4.41
CA ASP A 379 33.30 -5.87 -3.75
C ASP A 379 32.70 -4.54 -3.27
N THR A 380 31.53 -4.16 -3.80
CA THR A 380 30.79 -2.96 -3.42
C THR A 380 30.20 -3.02 -2.00
N TYR A 381 30.22 -4.17 -1.32
CA TYR A 381 29.78 -4.32 0.06
C TYR A 381 30.34 -3.24 1.00
N THR A 382 31.67 -3.06 1.01
CA THR A 382 32.32 -2.11 1.91
C THR A 382 31.95 -0.66 1.59
N LYS A 383 31.76 -0.33 0.31
CA LYS A 383 31.29 1.00 -0.13
C LYS A 383 29.93 1.30 0.46
N TYR A 384 28.96 0.39 0.27
CA TYR A 384 27.58 0.59 0.69
C TYR A 384 27.44 0.56 2.22
N LEU A 385 28.13 -0.35 2.90
CA LEU A 385 28.12 -0.40 4.36
C LEU A 385 28.72 0.87 5.00
N SER A 386 29.79 1.40 4.41
CA SER A 386 30.37 2.67 4.85
C SER A 386 29.39 3.84 4.63
N ARG A 387 28.74 3.89 3.46
CA ARG A 387 27.74 4.91 3.12
C ARG A 387 26.49 4.84 4.01
N ALA A 388 26.09 3.65 4.42
CA ALA A 388 25.02 3.44 5.40
C ALA A 388 25.34 4.06 6.78
N GLY A 389 26.61 4.28 7.13
CA GLY A 389 27.00 4.94 8.38
C GLY A 389 26.86 6.47 8.37
N ASN A 390 26.56 7.07 7.22
CA ASN A 390 26.56 8.52 7.03
C ASN A 390 25.50 9.28 7.82
N TRP A 391 24.41 8.63 8.25
CA TRP A 391 23.39 9.27 9.11
C TRP A 391 23.99 9.93 10.36
N GLN A 392 25.11 9.39 10.86
CA GLN A 392 25.86 9.94 12.00
C GLN A 392 26.33 11.39 11.76
N LYS A 393 26.41 11.84 10.49
CA LYS A 393 26.75 13.23 10.16
C LYS A 393 25.70 14.23 10.59
N LEU A 394 24.44 13.82 10.75
CA LEU A 394 23.36 14.67 11.26
C LEU A 394 23.19 14.55 12.78
N PHE A 395 23.79 13.52 13.40
CA PHE A 395 23.70 13.35 14.85
C PHE A 395 24.51 14.44 15.57
N LYS A 396 23.93 15.01 16.63
CA LYS A 396 24.58 16.02 17.46
C LYS A 396 24.20 15.80 18.93
N SER A 397 25.20 15.56 19.77
CA SER A 397 25.00 15.13 21.16
C SER A 397 24.32 16.17 22.06
N ASP A 398 24.54 17.47 21.82
CA ASP A 398 23.90 18.56 22.58
C ASP A 398 22.63 19.11 21.90
N GLN A 399 22.18 18.49 20.81
CA GLN A 399 20.96 18.93 20.13
C GLN A 399 19.75 18.59 20.99
N LYS A 400 19.05 19.63 21.45
CA LYS A 400 17.79 19.50 22.19
C LYS A 400 16.63 19.11 21.29
N SER A 401 15.67 18.37 21.84
CA SER A 401 14.34 18.17 21.23
C SER A 401 13.35 19.19 21.76
N ILE A 402 12.78 19.95 20.84
CA ILE A 402 11.73 20.94 21.09
C ILE A 402 10.45 20.42 20.44
N ILE A 403 9.41 20.26 21.25
CA ILE A 403 8.10 19.75 20.83
C ILE A 403 7.08 20.84 21.07
N ILE A 404 6.46 21.34 19.99
CA ILE A 404 5.43 22.39 20.04
C ILE A 404 5.88 23.58 20.92
N GLY A 405 7.12 24.02 20.74
CA GLY A 405 7.72 25.14 21.47
C GLY A 405 8.20 24.84 22.90
N SER A 406 8.02 23.62 23.41
CA SER A 406 8.47 23.20 24.74
C SER A 406 9.71 22.30 24.66
N ASP A 407 10.68 22.52 25.56
CA ASP A 407 11.87 21.67 25.68
C ASP A 407 11.48 20.32 26.32
N SER A 408 11.71 19.23 25.62
CA SER A 408 11.46 17.87 26.12
C SER A 408 12.45 17.44 27.21
N SER A 409 13.47 18.25 27.49
CA SER A 409 14.62 17.95 28.35
C SER A 409 15.52 16.82 27.85
N PHE A 410 15.26 16.28 26.66
CA PHE A 410 16.15 15.33 25.99
C PHE A 410 17.13 16.05 25.07
N THR A 411 18.34 15.50 24.99
CA THR A 411 19.41 15.88 24.06
C THR A 411 19.71 14.73 23.09
N ASP A 412 20.80 14.85 22.32
CA ASP A 412 21.29 13.78 21.44
C ASP A 412 20.39 13.49 20.22
N PHE A 413 19.86 14.56 19.60
CA PHE A 413 19.01 14.46 18.42
C PHE A 413 19.72 14.76 17.09
N PHE A 414 19.05 14.35 16.01
CA PHE A 414 19.42 14.76 14.66
C PHE A 414 19.23 16.27 14.48
N GLN A 415 20.17 16.88 13.75
CA GLN A 415 20.12 18.29 13.39
C GLN A 415 20.20 18.42 11.87
N PRO A 416 19.23 19.06 11.19
CA PRO A 416 19.38 19.39 9.77
C PRO A 416 20.58 20.32 9.57
N LYS A 417 21.31 20.16 8.46
CA LYS A 417 22.48 20.97 8.11
C LYS A 417 22.28 21.66 6.76
N TYR A 418 22.68 22.92 6.65
CA TYR A 418 22.78 23.64 5.38
C TYR A 418 24.01 23.16 4.58
N LEU A 419 24.10 23.57 3.31
CA LEU A 419 25.28 23.34 2.44
C LEU A 419 26.60 23.81 3.07
N ASN A 420 26.57 24.89 3.86
CA ASN A 420 27.72 25.43 4.58
C ASN A 420 27.97 24.73 5.94
N ALA A 421 27.31 23.59 6.20
CA ALA A 421 27.33 22.82 7.43
C ALA A 421 26.76 23.51 8.69
N ALA A 422 26.13 24.69 8.57
CA ALA A 422 25.42 25.32 9.68
C ALA A 422 24.16 24.50 10.05
N GLY A 423 23.88 24.34 11.34
CA GLY A 423 22.73 23.58 11.81
C GLY A 423 21.44 24.42 11.87
N ASN A 424 20.30 23.80 11.59
CA ASN A 424 18.96 24.31 11.92
C ASN A 424 18.24 23.31 12.86
N ILE A 425 17.01 23.54 13.34
CA ILE A 425 16.32 22.63 14.28
C ILE A 425 15.22 21.84 13.56
N CYS A 426 15.23 20.49 13.66
CA CYS A 426 14.08 19.61 13.36
C CYS A 426 14.34 18.19 13.91
N SER A 427 13.26 17.48 14.26
CA SER A 427 13.27 16.25 15.08
C SER A 427 13.19 14.94 14.28
N LEU A 428 13.93 13.94 14.78
CA LEU A 428 13.76 12.47 14.79
C LEU A 428 13.24 11.69 13.57
N PHE A 429 14.11 10.81 13.07
CA PHE A 429 13.79 9.51 12.47
C PHE A 429 14.93 8.53 12.85
N PRO A 430 14.72 7.22 13.02
CA PRO A 430 15.78 6.29 13.44
C PRO A 430 16.32 5.44 12.29
N MET A 431 17.64 5.13 12.26
CA MET A 431 18.22 3.84 11.79
C MET A 431 19.71 3.61 12.21
N ILE A 432 20.07 2.34 12.43
CA ILE A 432 21.24 1.72 13.11
C ILE A 432 21.23 1.86 14.64
N PHE A 433 20.46 0.98 15.29
CA PHE A 433 20.17 1.03 16.74
C PHE A 433 21.36 0.75 17.64
N VAL A 434 22.25 -0.20 17.34
CA VAL A 434 23.38 -0.50 18.25
C VAL A 434 24.29 0.72 18.41
N ARG A 435 24.63 1.38 17.30
CA ARG A 435 25.45 2.60 17.33
C ARG A 435 24.66 3.78 17.91
N LEU A 436 23.38 3.93 17.56
CA LEU A 436 22.52 4.99 18.10
C LEU A 436 22.36 4.86 19.62
N ILE A 437 22.06 3.68 20.15
CA ILE A 437 21.97 3.39 21.59
C ILE A 437 23.27 3.79 22.29
N SER A 438 24.43 3.43 21.71
CA SER A 438 25.73 3.85 22.24
C SER A 438 25.92 5.37 22.21
N LEU A 439 25.47 6.06 21.16
CA LEU A 439 25.56 7.51 21.05
C LEU A 439 24.61 8.24 22.01
N LEU A 440 23.45 7.65 22.31
CA LEU A 440 22.49 8.15 23.31
C LEU A 440 22.93 7.88 24.77
N GLY A 441 24.11 7.30 24.98
CA GLY A 441 24.64 7.01 26.31
C GLY A 441 24.17 5.67 26.91
N GLY A 442 23.60 4.77 26.11
CA GLY A 442 23.25 3.41 26.51
C GLY A 442 21.75 3.08 26.43
N PRO A 443 21.39 1.81 26.72
CA PRO A 443 20.03 1.30 26.57
C PRO A 443 19.00 2.05 27.42
N ASP A 444 19.35 2.44 28.66
CA ASP A 444 18.42 3.11 29.57
C ASP A 444 17.96 4.47 29.05
N THR A 445 18.89 5.27 28.51
CA THR A 445 18.56 6.59 27.94
C THR A 445 17.73 6.44 26.68
N PHE A 446 18.08 5.47 25.83
CA PHE A 446 17.30 5.16 24.63
C PHE A 446 15.86 4.75 24.97
N LEU A 447 15.69 3.84 25.94
CA LEU A 447 14.37 3.40 26.38
C LEU A 447 13.55 4.53 26.98
N ARG A 448 14.13 5.41 27.80
CA ARG A 448 13.41 6.60 28.32
C ARG A 448 12.93 7.55 27.22
N GLN A 449 13.78 7.84 26.23
CA GLN A 449 13.39 8.67 25.09
C GLN A 449 12.28 8.00 24.27
N LEU A 450 12.40 6.69 24.06
CA LEU A 450 11.44 5.92 23.30
C LEU A 450 10.09 5.80 24.03
N ASP A 451 10.10 5.58 25.34
CA ASP A 451 8.88 5.59 26.16
C ASP A 451 8.20 6.95 26.08
N PHE A 452 8.95 8.04 26.24
CA PHE A 452 8.40 9.38 26.07
C PHE A 452 7.74 9.55 24.69
N PHE A 453 8.37 9.11 23.60
CA PHE A 453 7.80 9.18 22.25
C PHE A 453 6.44 8.48 22.15
N HIS A 454 6.33 7.28 22.71
CA HIS A 454 5.09 6.49 22.71
C HIS A 454 4.02 7.01 23.69
N THR A 455 4.39 7.77 24.73
CA THR A 455 3.45 8.32 25.71
C THR A 455 3.08 9.80 25.52
N SER A 456 3.75 10.51 24.61
CA SER A 456 3.61 11.98 24.42
C SER A 456 2.73 12.38 23.23
N GLU A 457 1.86 11.48 22.75
CA GLU A 457 1.01 11.64 21.56
C GLU A 457 1.80 11.85 20.24
N LEU A 458 3.13 11.76 20.28
CA LEU A 458 3.99 11.87 19.09
C LEU A 458 4.00 10.61 18.22
N ALA A 459 3.79 9.45 18.84
CA ALA A 459 3.72 8.18 18.14
C ALA A 459 2.33 8.00 17.52
N ASP A 460 2.22 8.28 16.23
CA ASP A 460 1.03 8.01 15.44
C ASP A 460 1.20 6.69 14.67
N ILE A 461 0.50 5.63 15.11
CA ILE A 461 0.52 4.33 14.42
C ILE A 461 -0.18 4.40 13.05
N GLY A 462 -0.97 5.44 12.77
CA GLY A 462 -1.49 5.74 11.44
C GLY A 462 -0.40 6.14 10.43
N ASN A 463 0.86 6.24 10.86
CA ASN A 463 2.01 6.61 10.04
C ASN A 463 3.14 5.56 10.16
N GLU A 464 3.58 5.06 9.02
CA GLU A 464 4.43 3.89 8.84
C GLU A 464 5.83 3.95 9.51
N PRO A 465 6.49 5.12 9.69
CA PRO A 465 7.74 5.21 10.45
C PRO A 465 7.62 4.71 11.89
N VAL A 466 6.41 4.71 12.46
CA VAL A 466 6.17 4.29 13.85
C VAL A 466 6.20 2.77 14.00
N PHE A 467 5.92 1.98 12.96
CA PHE A 467 5.83 0.51 13.05
C PHE A 467 7.06 -0.11 13.72
N LEU A 468 8.27 0.21 13.23
CA LEU A 468 9.51 -0.33 13.77
C LEU A 468 9.82 0.20 15.18
N THR A 469 9.35 1.41 15.53
CA THR A 469 9.60 2.02 16.86
C THR A 469 8.96 1.23 18.00
N VAL A 470 7.90 0.47 17.71
CA VAL A 470 7.23 -0.42 18.66
C VAL A 470 8.17 -1.57 19.06
N TYR A 471 8.99 -2.05 18.13
CA TYR A 471 9.90 -3.19 18.29
C TYR A 471 11.34 -2.79 18.67
N MET A 472 11.62 -1.50 18.80
CA MET A 472 12.95 -1.02 19.20
C MET A 472 13.47 -1.50 20.57
N PRO A 473 12.62 -1.77 21.59
CA PRO A 473 13.07 -2.40 22.84
C PRO A 473 13.83 -3.73 22.64
N HIS A 474 13.57 -4.50 21.57
CA HIS A 474 14.35 -5.69 21.23
C HIS A 474 15.85 -5.42 21.07
N TYR A 475 16.23 -4.22 20.63
CA TYR A 475 17.64 -3.81 20.51
C TYR A 475 18.28 -3.36 21.83
N ALA A 476 17.47 -2.97 22.81
CA ALA A 476 17.93 -2.40 24.07
C ALA A 476 17.95 -3.42 25.21
N GLY A 477 17.42 -4.63 25.01
CA GLY A 477 17.42 -5.72 25.99
C GLY A 477 16.05 -6.18 26.49
N PRO A 478 15.01 -5.33 26.64
CA PRO A 478 13.71 -5.76 27.15
C PRO A 478 12.64 -5.93 26.04
N PRO A 479 12.57 -7.08 25.32
CA PRO A 479 11.56 -7.32 24.28
C PRO A 479 10.12 -7.39 24.84
N GLY A 480 9.94 -7.64 26.13
CA GLY A 480 8.63 -7.60 26.79
C GLY A 480 7.95 -6.22 26.71
N LEU A 481 8.73 -5.13 26.59
CA LEU A 481 8.18 -3.79 26.38
C LEU A 481 7.59 -3.62 24.97
N SER A 482 8.19 -4.26 23.96
CA SER A 482 7.61 -4.32 22.62
C SER A 482 6.31 -5.10 22.62
N ALA A 483 6.27 -6.26 23.28
CA ALA A 483 5.02 -7.01 23.46
C ALA A 483 3.94 -6.12 24.08
N LYS A 484 4.22 -5.48 25.22
CA LYS A 484 3.27 -4.56 25.87
C LYS A 484 2.74 -3.49 24.92
N ARG A 485 3.62 -2.80 24.19
CA ARG A 485 3.21 -1.75 23.24
C ARG A 485 2.35 -2.28 22.10
N VAL A 486 2.65 -3.45 21.56
CA VAL A 486 1.81 -4.06 20.51
C VAL A 486 0.44 -4.44 21.07
N TYR A 487 0.38 -5.01 22.27
CA TYR A 487 -0.86 -5.37 22.97
C TYR A 487 -1.69 -4.16 23.41
N ASP A 488 -1.07 -2.99 23.63
CA ASP A 488 -1.78 -1.73 23.82
C ASP A 488 -2.26 -1.15 22.47
N CYS A 489 -1.41 -1.20 21.45
CA CYS A 489 -1.63 -0.56 20.16
C CYS A 489 -2.70 -1.26 19.31
N ILE A 490 -2.59 -2.57 19.10
CA ILE A 490 -3.48 -3.30 18.19
C ILE A 490 -4.96 -3.18 18.60
N PRO A 491 -5.36 -3.48 19.85
CA PRO A 491 -6.76 -3.36 20.27
C PRO A 491 -7.28 -1.93 20.31
N SER A 492 -6.40 -0.93 20.48
CA SER A 492 -6.80 0.48 20.56
C SER A 492 -7.05 1.12 19.19
N HIS A 493 -6.39 0.60 18.15
CA HIS A 493 -6.35 1.25 16.84
C HIS A 493 -6.96 0.41 15.71
N PHE A 494 -7.05 -0.92 15.87
CA PHE A 494 -7.56 -1.83 14.86
C PHE A 494 -8.84 -2.49 15.33
N ASN A 495 -9.85 -2.55 14.45
CA ASN A 495 -11.10 -3.26 14.71
C ASN A 495 -11.71 -3.78 13.39
N SER A 496 -12.89 -4.40 13.43
CA SER A 496 -13.57 -4.94 12.25
C SER A 496 -14.67 -4.02 11.68
N SER A 497 -14.69 -2.74 12.05
CA SER A 497 -15.67 -1.77 11.56
C SER A 497 -15.18 -1.05 10.30
N GLN A 498 -16.01 -0.21 9.70
CA GLN A 498 -15.59 0.63 8.57
C GLN A 498 -14.57 1.71 8.98
N ASN A 499 -14.45 2.05 10.26
CA ASN A 499 -13.48 3.00 10.83
C ASN A 499 -12.34 2.25 11.55
N SER A 500 -11.88 1.16 10.95
CA SER A 500 -10.98 0.18 11.58
C SER A 500 -9.50 0.51 11.53
N LEU A 501 -9.09 1.47 10.70
CA LEU A 501 -7.69 1.75 10.46
C LEU A 501 -7.31 3.08 11.11
N PRO A 502 -6.13 3.18 11.76
CA PRO A 502 -5.67 4.39 12.42
C PRO A 502 -5.24 5.50 11.45
N GLY A 503 -5.04 5.16 10.18
CA GLY A 503 -4.64 6.07 9.11
C GLY A 503 -4.84 5.41 7.76
N ASN A 504 -4.33 6.04 6.70
CA ASN A 504 -4.38 5.50 5.34
C ASN A 504 -3.78 4.09 5.31
N ASP A 505 -4.33 3.21 4.48
CA ASP A 505 -3.82 1.84 4.39
C ASP A 505 -2.42 1.72 3.75
N GLY A 506 -1.94 2.76 3.05
CA GLY A 506 -0.61 2.79 2.44
C GLY A 506 -0.45 1.71 1.36
N SER A 507 -1.49 1.49 0.54
CA SER A 507 -1.58 0.38 -0.43
C SER A 507 -1.32 -1.02 0.16
N GLY A 508 -1.82 -1.26 1.38
CA GLY A 508 -1.69 -2.54 2.07
C GLY A 508 -0.60 -2.58 3.15
N ALA A 509 0.12 -1.48 3.38
CA ALA A 509 1.12 -1.38 4.44
C ALA A 509 0.49 -1.51 5.83
N MET A 510 -0.52 -0.68 6.14
CA MET A 510 -1.17 -0.63 7.45
C MET A 510 -1.81 -1.97 7.82
N VAL A 511 -2.57 -2.57 6.90
CA VAL A 511 -3.20 -3.87 7.14
C VAL A 511 -2.20 -5.02 7.18
N SER A 512 -1.03 -4.93 6.54
CA SER A 512 0.02 -5.96 6.66
C SER A 512 0.74 -5.93 8.01
N PHE A 513 0.71 -4.81 8.73
CA PHE A 513 1.22 -4.70 10.10
C PHE A 513 0.47 -5.62 11.06
N LEU A 514 -0.86 -5.66 10.94
CA LEU A 514 -1.75 -6.42 11.82
C LEU A 514 -1.46 -7.94 11.86
N PRO A 515 -1.45 -8.70 10.74
CA PRO A 515 -1.21 -10.14 10.79
C PRO A 515 0.20 -10.48 11.29
N PHE A 516 1.21 -9.65 11.01
CA PHE A 516 2.53 -9.81 11.61
C PHE A 516 2.47 -9.67 13.14
N ALA A 517 1.98 -8.54 13.63
CA ALA A 517 1.82 -8.30 15.06
C ALA A 517 1.02 -9.42 15.75
N CYS A 518 -0.09 -9.83 15.15
CA CYS A 518 -0.96 -10.86 15.72
C CYS A 518 -0.36 -12.27 15.70
N THR A 519 0.48 -12.60 14.72
CA THR A 519 1.18 -13.90 14.67
C THR A 519 2.40 -13.95 15.58
N GLY A 520 2.75 -12.83 16.23
CA GLY A 520 3.87 -12.74 17.13
C GLY A 520 5.21 -12.47 16.45
N LEU A 521 5.20 -12.05 15.18
CA LEU A 521 6.40 -11.80 14.39
C LEU A 521 6.37 -10.41 13.76
N PHE A 522 7.48 -9.69 13.74
CA PHE A 522 7.56 -8.44 12.98
C PHE A 522 8.87 -8.33 12.18
N PRO A 523 8.80 -8.09 10.87
CA PRO A 523 10.00 -8.01 10.05
C PRO A 523 10.83 -6.76 10.39
N ASN A 524 12.15 -6.91 10.38
CA ASN A 524 13.06 -5.79 10.20
C ASN A 524 13.59 -5.86 8.76
N PRO A 525 12.99 -5.13 7.80
CA PRO A 525 13.31 -5.32 6.39
C PRO A 525 14.79 -5.05 6.10
N GLY A 526 15.33 -5.58 5.01
CA GLY A 526 16.76 -5.49 4.69
C GLY A 526 17.68 -6.31 5.60
N TRP A 527 17.13 -6.93 6.66
CA TRP A 527 17.79 -7.91 7.52
C TRP A 527 17.06 -9.25 7.45
N ASN A 528 17.78 -10.35 7.66
CA ASN A 528 17.19 -11.66 7.89
C ASN A 528 16.74 -11.80 9.36
N VAL A 529 15.80 -10.95 9.79
CA VAL A 529 15.40 -10.81 11.20
C VAL A 529 13.89 -10.52 11.29
N TYR A 530 13.19 -11.35 12.04
CA TYR A 530 11.83 -11.14 12.54
C TYR A 530 11.87 -11.08 14.06
N PHE A 531 11.38 -9.99 14.66
CA PHE A 531 11.26 -9.87 16.11
C PHE A 531 10.16 -10.76 16.63
N ILE A 532 10.41 -11.42 17.76
CA ILE A 532 9.45 -12.32 18.41
C ILE A 532 8.74 -11.57 19.52
N ILE A 533 7.41 -11.64 19.52
CA ILE A 533 6.52 -11.26 20.63
C ILE A 533 5.49 -12.39 20.84
N PRO A 534 4.78 -12.42 21.97
CA PRO A 534 3.65 -13.35 22.13
C PRO A 534 2.58 -13.14 21.04
N PRO A 535 2.01 -14.22 20.47
CA PRO A 535 0.94 -14.11 19.48
C PRO A 535 -0.43 -13.84 20.12
N PHE A 536 -1.32 -13.22 19.36
CA PHE A 536 -2.70 -12.86 19.74
C PHE A 536 -3.68 -14.03 19.61
N PHE A 537 -3.29 -15.23 20.03
CA PHE A 537 -4.13 -16.44 19.97
C PHE A 537 -4.87 -16.74 21.28
N GLU A 538 -4.59 -15.99 22.35
CA GLU A 538 -5.33 -16.07 23.59
C GLU A 538 -6.53 -15.12 23.58
N ALA A 539 -7.74 -15.64 23.86
CA ALA A 539 -8.97 -14.85 23.85
C ALA A 539 -8.99 -13.67 24.84
N GLU A 540 -8.28 -13.78 25.97
CA GLU A 540 -8.26 -12.76 27.02
C GLU A 540 -7.03 -11.84 26.98
N TYR A 541 -6.05 -12.11 26.09
CA TYR A 541 -4.82 -11.32 25.92
C TYR A 541 -4.05 -11.04 27.23
N ARG A 542 -4.11 -11.92 28.23
CA ARG A 542 -3.51 -11.70 29.56
C ARG A 542 -2.06 -12.15 29.64
N ARG A 543 -1.69 -13.20 28.90
CA ARG A 543 -0.34 -13.77 28.95
C ARG A 543 0.55 -13.16 27.87
N ILE A 544 1.04 -11.96 28.17
CA ILE A 544 1.85 -11.15 27.24
C ILE A 544 3.37 -11.23 27.52
N HIS A 545 3.79 -12.15 28.39
CA HIS A 545 5.20 -12.34 28.74
C HIS A 545 5.69 -13.73 28.32
N ILE A 546 6.82 -13.79 27.61
CA ILE A 546 7.45 -15.05 27.20
C ILE A 546 8.42 -15.50 28.30
N HIS A 547 8.14 -16.64 28.95
CA HIS A 547 8.97 -17.19 30.03
C HIS A 547 9.99 -18.23 29.55
N ASN A 548 9.66 -18.95 28.47
CA ASN A 548 10.55 -19.95 27.88
C ASN A 548 10.27 -20.05 26.38
N THR A 549 11.29 -20.44 25.60
CA THR A 549 11.14 -20.72 24.17
C THR A 549 11.98 -21.91 23.72
N THR A 550 11.44 -22.70 22.80
CA THR A 550 12.16 -23.76 22.11
C THR A 550 12.02 -23.60 20.61
N LEU A 551 13.07 -23.91 19.87
CA LEU A 551 13.10 -23.99 18.42
C LEU A 551 13.44 -25.43 18.03
N ASN A 552 12.52 -26.11 17.35
CA ASN A 552 12.63 -27.53 17.02
C ASN A 552 12.95 -28.41 18.25
N GLY A 553 12.32 -28.10 19.39
CA GLY A 553 12.50 -28.79 20.67
C GLY A 553 13.79 -28.43 21.45
N ALA A 554 14.69 -27.62 20.89
CA ALA A 554 15.90 -27.16 21.57
C ALA A 554 15.67 -25.77 22.21
N ARG A 555 16.27 -25.52 23.37
CA ARG A 555 16.18 -24.21 24.05
C ARG A 555 16.63 -23.08 23.12
N TYR A 556 15.80 -22.05 23.02
CA TYR A 556 16.06 -20.86 22.21
C TYR A 556 16.07 -19.63 23.14
N GLU A 557 17.03 -18.73 22.96
CA GLU A 557 17.23 -17.57 23.84
C GLU A 557 17.28 -16.23 23.07
N ARG A 558 17.14 -16.27 21.74
CA ARG A 558 17.11 -15.04 20.94
C ARG A 558 15.69 -14.48 20.93
N ASN A 559 15.58 -13.16 20.95
CA ASN A 559 14.31 -12.44 20.83
C ASN A 559 13.92 -12.16 19.36
N TRP A 560 14.57 -12.83 18.41
CA TRP A 560 14.33 -12.73 16.98
C TRP A 560 14.55 -14.08 16.30
N ILE A 561 14.05 -14.25 15.09
CA ILE A 561 14.25 -15.43 14.26
C ILE A 561 14.50 -15.03 12.79
N GLY A 562 15.21 -15.86 12.03
CA GLY A 562 15.46 -15.62 10.61
C GLY A 562 14.34 -16.16 9.71
N HIS A 563 14.35 -15.76 8.44
CA HIS A 563 13.38 -16.16 7.42
C HIS A 563 13.36 -17.66 7.16
N GLU A 564 14.46 -18.36 7.43
CA GLU A 564 14.56 -19.82 7.38
C GLU A 564 13.52 -20.53 8.27
N PHE A 565 13.04 -19.87 9.34
CA PHE A 565 11.91 -20.37 10.13
C PHE A 565 10.67 -20.66 9.28
N LEU A 566 10.41 -19.79 8.30
CA LEU A 566 9.21 -19.82 7.48
C LEU A 566 9.38 -20.74 6.26
N THR A 567 10.62 -20.97 5.81
CA THR A 567 10.90 -21.76 4.60
C THR A 567 11.32 -23.20 4.89
N GLU A 568 11.86 -23.48 6.08
CA GLU A 568 12.38 -24.80 6.44
C GLU A 568 11.44 -25.63 7.34
N GLY A 569 10.24 -25.12 7.63
CA GLY A 569 9.23 -25.83 8.42
C GLY A 569 9.62 -25.99 9.90
N TRP A 570 10.30 -24.98 10.46
CA TRP A 570 10.70 -24.98 11.86
C TRP A 570 9.49 -24.77 12.79
N MET A 571 9.61 -25.25 14.03
CA MET A 571 8.61 -25.11 15.09
C MET A 571 9.16 -24.26 16.23
N LEU A 572 8.50 -23.14 16.52
CA LEU A 572 8.79 -22.26 17.66
C LEU A 572 7.69 -22.45 18.70
N GLU A 573 8.05 -22.93 19.89
CA GLU A 573 7.11 -23.09 21.01
C GLU A 573 7.39 -22.01 22.06
N LEU A 574 6.32 -21.35 22.52
CA LEU A 574 6.40 -20.27 23.50
C LEU A 574 5.60 -20.65 24.76
N TRP A 575 6.21 -20.46 25.93
CA TRP A 575 5.52 -20.56 27.21
C TRP A 575 5.25 -19.15 27.71
N LEU A 576 3.96 -18.82 27.83
CA LEU A 576 3.51 -17.47 28.16
C LEU A 576 3.00 -17.38 29.61
N GLY A 577 3.23 -16.23 30.26
CA GLY A 577 2.75 -15.89 31.59
C GLY A 577 2.17 -14.47 31.68
N GLU A 578 1.43 -14.21 32.77
CA GLU A 578 0.80 -12.91 33.05
C GLU A 578 1.75 -11.89 33.68
N GLU A 579 2.77 -12.36 34.39
CA GLU A 579 3.79 -11.52 35.00
C GLU A 579 5.08 -11.54 34.18
N GLY A 580 5.80 -10.42 34.17
CA GLY A 580 7.10 -10.33 33.51
C GLY A 580 8.11 -11.31 34.11
N SER A 581 8.84 -12.01 33.24
CA SER A 581 10.09 -12.68 33.61
C SER A 581 11.26 -11.84 33.13
N ASP A 582 12.34 -11.80 33.91
CA ASP A 582 13.61 -11.14 33.57
C ASP A 582 14.23 -11.69 32.26
#